data_AF-A0A821D5Z4-F1
#
_entry.id   AF-A0A821D5Z4-F1
#
_cell.length_a   1.000
_cell.length_b   1.000
_cell.length_c   1.000
_cell.angle_alpha   90.00
_cell.angle_beta   90.00
_cell.angle_gamma   90.00
#
_symmetry.space_group_name_H-M   'P 1'
#
loop_
_entity.id
_entity.type
_entity.pdbx_description
1 polymer ?
#
loop_
_entity_poly.entity_id
_entity_poly.type
_entity_poly.pdbx_seq_one_letter_code
_entity_poly.pdbx_strand_id
1 'polypeptide(L)'
;MEPDEWTINTVHDLLPTFTDTLKIGSVQLKKDDIKTLLDNDADINDLIINVHLLIIASTAPFHKRVLAVESHTISDIIENKLKNIRTSWLDYDIILCPINQKHHWYLMIIDLEQHLF
;
A
#
# COMPACT_ATOMS: atom_id res chain seq x y z
N MET A 1 25.01 22.55 -5.57
CA MET A 1 24.22 21.36 -5.91
C MET A 1 23.50 20.98 -4.64
N GLU A 2 22.23 21.33 -4.52
CA GLU A 2 21.37 20.78 -3.49
C GLU A 2 21.22 19.28 -3.75
N PRO A 3 21.15 18.42 -2.73
CA PRO A 3 21.01 16.99 -2.94
C PRO A 3 19.65 16.76 -3.62
N ASP A 4 19.66 16.11 -4.78
CA ASP A 4 18.47 15.67 -5.49
C ASP A 4 17.50 15.05 -4.48
N GLU A 5 16.28 15.60 -4.39
CA GLU A 5 15.22 15.08 -3.53
C GLU A 5 15.04 13.58 -3.84
N TRP A 6 15.44 12.75 -2.88
CA TRP A 6 15.45 11.32 -3.07
C TRP A 6 14.01 10.82 -3.19
N THR A 7 13.60 10.53 -4.43
CA THR A 7 12.23 10.13 -4.75
C THR A 7 12.08 8.63 -4.49
N ILE A 8 11.25 8.26 -3.51
CA ILE A 8 10.92 6.87 -3.20
C ILE A 8 9.83 6.40 -4.18
N ASN A 9 10.18 5.54 -5.13
CA ASN A 9 9.24 5.01 -6.13
C ASN A 9 8.86 3.56 -5.84
N THR A 10 9.72 2.81 -5.16
CA THR A 10 9.55 1.38 -4.86
C THR A 10 9.87 1.08 -3.41
N VAL A 11 9.45 -0.09 -2.92
CA VAL A 11 9.85 -0.56 -1.58
C VAL A 11 11.36 -0.84 -1.52
N HIS A 12 11.98 -1.19 -2.65
CA HIS A 12 13.43 -1.37 -2.73
C HIS A 12 14.20 -0.06 -2.51
N ASP A 13 13.63 1.09 -2.92
CA ASP A 13 14.25 2.39 -2.70
C ASP A 13 14.35 2.75 -1.21
N LEU A 14 13.62 2.04 -0.33
CA LEU A 14 13.71 2.20 1.12
C LEU A 14 14.93 1.50 1.74
N LEU A 15 15.50 0.52 1.05
CA LEU A 15 16.61 -0.31 1.56
C LEU A 15 17.83 0.52 2.02
N PRO A 16 18.30 1.54 1.26
CA PRO A 16 19.48 2.32 1.65
C PRO A 16 19.26 3.24 2.86
N THR A 17 18.03 3.66 3.15
CA THR A 17 17.70 4.51 4.33
C THR A 17 17.42 3.74 5.61
N PHE A 18 17.39 2.41 5.52
CA PHE A 18 16.81 1.61 6.59
C PHE A 18 17.82 1.35 7.72
N THR A 19 17.69 2.09 8.82
CA THR A 19 18.55 1.93 10.00
C THR A 19 17.99 0.95 11.02
N ASP A 20 16.69 1.04 11.37
CA ASP A 20 16.03 0.11 12.31
C ASP A 20 14.52 -0.06 12.08
N THR A 21 13.78 1.05 11.99
CA THR A 21 12.33 1.05 11.70
C THR A 21 11.98 2.21 10.78
N LEU A 22 10.99 2.01 9.92
CA LEU A 22 10.46 3.05 9.04
C LEU A 22 8.94 3.10 9.15
N LYS A 23 8.39 4.31 9.23
CA LYS A 23 6.94 4.53 9.24
C LYS A 23 6.51 5.15 7.92
N ILE A 24 5.59 4.48 7.22
CA ILE A 24 4.97 4.95 5.97
C ILE A 24 3.46 4.97 6.19
N GLY A 25 2.87 6.15 6.27
CA GLY A 25 1.45 6.31 6.63
C GLY A 25 1.14 5.69 8.01
N SER A 26 0.18 4.77 8.04
CA SER A 26 -0.20 3.98 9.21
C SER A 26 0.71 2.77 9.49
N VAL A 27 1.56 2.39 8.53
CA VAL A 27 2.33 1.16 8.58
C VAL A 27 3.73 1.41 9.15
N GLN A 28 4.19 0.51 10.03
CA GLN A 28 5.55 0.51 10.56
C GLN A 28 6.29 -0.75 10.09
N LEU A 29 7.34 -0.57 9.31
CA LEU A 29 8.27 -1.61 8.89
C LEU A 29 9.39 -1.77 9.93
N LYS A 30 9.74 -3.02 10.23
CA LYS A 30 10.98 -3.39 10.92
C LYS A 30 11.97 -4.01 9.94
N LYS A 31 13.22 -4.09 10.38
CA LYS A 31 14.32 -4.63 9.57
C LYS A 31 14.05 -6.05 9.08
N ASP A 32 13.44 -6.89 9.90
CA ASP A 32 13.13 -8.27 9.52
C ASP A 32 12.00 -8.36 8.49
N ASP A 33 11.07 -7.40 8.47
CA ASP A 33 10.04 -7.34 7.43
C ASP A 33 10.66 -7.00 6.07
N ILE A 34 11.61 -6.07 6.03
CA ILE A 34 12.31 -5.71 4.79
C ILE A 34 13.24 -6.82 4.31
N LYS A 35 13.81 -7.65 5.20
CA LYS A 35 14.59 -8.82 4.75
C LYS A 35 13.78 -9.76 3.88
N THR A 36 12.46 -9.86 4.05
CA THR A 36 11.61 -10.66 3.16
C THR A 36 11.61 -10.16 1.71
N LEU A 37 11.95 -8.90 1.46
CA LEU A 37 12.13 -8.36 0.10
C LEU A 37 13.49 -8.72 -0.53
N LEU A 38 14.45 -9.16 0.29
CA LEU A 38 15.81 -9.50 -0.15
C LEU A 38 15.96 -11.00 -0.43
N ASP A 39 14.99 -11.81 0.01
CA ASP A 39 14.98 -13.25 -0.21
C ASP A 39 14.07 -13.58 -1.40
N ASN A 40 14.64 -14.08 -2.49
CA ASN A 40 13.96 -14.25 -3.77
C ASN A 40 12.80 -15.27 -3.73
N ASP A 41 12.77 -16.13 -2.71
CA ASP A 41 11.77 -17.19 -2.56
C ASP A 41 10.84 -16.96 -1.35
N ALA A 42 10.93 -15.81 -0.67
CA ALA A 42 10.07 -15.52 0.47
C ALA A 42 8.66 -15.08 0.01
N ASP A 43 7.63 -15.64 0.65
CA ASP A 43 6.26 -15.14 0.51
C ASP A 43 6.21 -13.68 0.95
N ILE A 44 5.78 -12.81 0.04
CA ILE A 44 5.57 -11.40 0.34
C ILE A 44 4.44 -11.29 1.37
N ASN A 45 4.74 -10.70 2.52
CA ASN A 45 3.77 -10.55 3.60
C ASN A 45 2.85 -9.34 3.40
N ASP A 46 1.77 -9.29 4.19
CA ASP A 46 0.76 -8.22 4.13
C ASP A 46 1.36 -6.81 4.30
N LEU A 47 2.39 -6.70 5.14
CA LEU A 47 3.02 -5.43 5.49
C LEU A 47 3.72 -4.81 4.27
N ILE A 48 4.45 -5.62 3.52
CA ILE A 48 5.16 -5.19 2.32
C ILE A 48 4.18 -4.77 1.23
N ILE A 49 3.11 -5.54 1.00
CA ILE A 49 2.07 -5.17 0.02
C ILE A 49 1.42 -3.84 0.40
N ASN A 50 1.03 -3.68 1.66
CA ASN A 50 0.40 -2.45 2.13
C ASN A 50 1.32 -1.23 1.96
N VAL A 51 2.61 -1.35 2.27
CA VAL A 51 3.58 -0.28 2.04
C VAL A 51 3.73 0.03 0.56
N HIS A 52 3.84 -1.01 -0.29
CA HIS A 52 4.01 -0.79 -1.72
C HIS A 52 2.84 -0.01 -2.32
N LEU A 53 1.62 -0.35 -1.94
CA LEU A 53 0.43 0.36 -2.38
C LEU A 53 0.35 1.77 -1.82
N LEU A 54 0.79 2.01 -0.58
CA LEU A 54 0.88 3.35 -0.01
C LEU A 54 1.88 4.24 -0.79
N ILE A 55 3.02 3.68 -1.20
CA ILE A 55 3.99 4.39 -2.05
C ILE A 55 3.33 4.76 -3.38
N ILE A 56 2.70 3.80 -4.06
CA ILE A 56 1.99 4.04 -5.33
C ILE A 56 0.92 5.13 -5.17
N ALA A 57 0.13 5.08 -4.10
CA ALA A 57 -0.89 6.08 -3.83
C ALA A 57 -0.28 7.48 -3.59
N SER A 58 0.88 7.54 -2.92
CA SER A 58 1.58 8.81 -2.63
C SER A 58 2.31 9.41 -3.83
N THR A 59 2.70 8.59 -4.81
CA THR A 59 3.39 9.03 -6.03
C THR A 59 2.43 9.26 -7.21
N ALA A 60 1.13 9.06 -6.99
CA ALA A 60 0.11 9.34 -7.97
C ALA A 60 0.16 10.82 -8.43
N PRO A 61 -0.19 11.12 -9.69
CA PRO A 61 -0.26 12.50 -10.16
C PRO A 61 -1.12 13.38 -9.24
N PHE A 62 -0.71 14.62 -9.01
CA PHE A 62 -1.37 15.55 -8.05
C PHE A 62 -2.88 15.78 -8.29
N HIS A 63 -3.37 15.49 -9.49
CA HIS A 63 -4.78 15.60 -9.88
C HIS A 63 -5.58 14.31 -9.67
N LYS A 64 -4.95 13.25 -9.15
CA LYS A 64 -5.56 11.96 -8.83
C LYS A 64 -5.45 11.69 -7.33
N ARG A 65 -6.59 11.57 -6.68
CA ARG A 65 -6.70 11.11 -5.29
C ARG A 65 -6.77 9.60 -5.30
N VAL A 66 -5.66 8.95 -4.95
CA VAL A 66 -5.56 7.49 -4.87
C VAL A 66 -5.60 7.04 -3.42
N LEU A 67 -6.49 6.10 -3.10
CA LEU A 67 -6.55 5.45 -1.80
C LEU A 67 -5.95 4.05 -1.88
N ALA A 68 -4.93 3.77 -1.07
CA ALA A 68 -4.49 2.39 -0.81
C ALA A 68 -5.15 1.87 0.47
N VAL A 69 -5.96 0.83 0.36
CA VAL A 69 -6.61 0.18 1.50
C VAL A 69 -5.71 -0.92 2.05
N GLU A 70 -5.63 -1.04 3.37
CA GLU A 70 -4.85 -2.10 4.01
C GLU A 70 -5.52 -3.47 3.78
N SER A 71 -4.72 -4.49 3.48
CA SER A 71 -5.19 -5.85 3.17
C SER A 71 -6.14 -6.44 4.21
N HIS A 72 -5.88 -6.21 5.50
CA HIS A 72 -6.76 -6.71 6.57
C HIS A 72 -8.14 -6.06 6.54
N THR A 73 -8.25 -4.79 6.12
CA THR A 73 -9.54 -4.11 5.98
C THR A 73 -10.35 -4.77 4.87
N ILE A 74 -9.71 -5.14 3.75
CA ILE A 74 -10.37 -5.87 2.66
C ILE A 74 -10.79 -7.28 3.11
N SER A 75 -9.94 -7.98 3.85
CA SER A 75 -10.29 -9.27 4.46
C SER A 75 -11.51 -9.15 5.37
N ASP A 76 -11.55 -8.13 6.24
CA ASP A 76 -12.69 -7.88 7.12
C ASP A 76 -13.98 -7.56 6.34
N ILE A 77 -13.89 -6.92 5.17
CA ILE A 77 -15.05 -6.69 4.29
C ILE A 77 -15.54 -8.00 3.70
N ILE A 78 -14.65 -8.80 3.11
CA ILE A 78 -14.99 -10.09 2.48
C ILE A 78 -15.61 -11.04 3.51
N GLU A 79 -15.10 -11.04 4.73
CA GLU A 79 -15.59 -11.87 5.83
C GLU A 79 -16.81 -11.30 6.55
N ASN A 80 -17.34 -10.15 6.13
CA ASN A 80 -18.44 -9.42 6.78
C ASN A 80 -18.18 -9.11 8.28
N LYS A 81 -16.92 -8.90 8.64
CA LYS A 81 -16.48 -8.53 10.00
C LYS A 81 -16.33 -7.03 10.21
N LEU A 82 -16.26 -6.26 9.11
CA LEU A 82 -16.08 -4.82 9.20
C LEU A 82 -17.32 -4.14 9.77
N LYS A 83 -17.18 -3.52 10.96
CA LYS A 83 -18.30 -2.87 11.65
C LYS A 83 -18.51 -1.42 11.24
N ASN A 84 -17.43 -0.69 10.94
CA ASN A 84 -17.46 0.72 10.58
C ASN A 84 -16.28 1.04 9.65
N ILE A 85 -16.55 1.73 8.54
CA ILE A 85 -15.52 2.37 7.72
C ILE A 85 -15.33 3.79 8.26
N ARG A 86 -14.12 4.12 8.74
CA ARG A 86 -13.83 5.44 9.33
C ARG A 86 -13.67 6.56 8.30
N THR A 87 -13.50 6.23 7.02
CA THR A 87 -13.15 7.17 5.95
C THR A 87 -14.15 7.04 4.80
N SER A 88 -14.67 8.16 4.30
CA SER A 88 -15.44 8.17 3.05
C SER A 88 -14.52 7.77 1.90
N TRP A 89 -14.90 6.73 1.15
CA TRP A 89 -14.14 6.26 -0.01
C TRP A 89 -14.54 6.96 -1.31
N LEU A 90 -15.64 7.72 -1.28
CA LEU A 90 -16.18 8.45 -2.43
C LEU A 90 -15.36 9.71 -2.78
N ASP A 91 -14.49 10.14 -1.87
CA ASP A 91 -13.60 11.27 -2.07
C ASP A 91 -12.30 10.87 -2.79
N TYR A 92 -12.23 9.68 -3.38
CA TYR A 92 -11.06 9.20 -4.10
C TYR A 92 -11.44 8.88 -5.54
N ASP A 93 -10.50 9.07 -6.45
CA ASP A 93 -10.70 8.80 -7.86
C ASP A 93 -10.40 7.32 -8.17
N ILE A 94 -9.40 6.76 -7.47
CA ILE A 94 -9.00 5.36 -7.57
C ILE A 94 -8.83 4.77 -6.17
N ILE A 95 -9.29 3.54 -5.97
CA ILE A 95 -9.06 2.76 -4.76
C ILE A 95 -8.30 1.47 -5.11
N LEU A 96 -7.18 1.25 -4.45
CA LEU A 96 -6.34 0.05 -4.55
C LEU A 96 -6.67 -0.88 -3.38
N CYS A 97 -7.17 -2.06 -3.69
CA CYS A 97 -7.64 -3.06 -2.72
C CYS A 97 -6.82 -4.35 -2.86
N PRO A 98 -5.79 -4.55 -2.03
CA PRO A 98 -5.04 -5.81 -2.00
C PRO A 98 -5.90 -6.91 -1.39
N ILE A 99 -5.89 -8.09 -2.01
CA ILE A 99 -6.62 -9.27 -1.57
C ILE A 99 -5.63 -10.42 -1.44
N ASN A 100 -5.53 -10.99 -0.25
CA ASN A 100 -4.77 -12.22 -0.01
C ASN A 100 -5.75 -13.39 0.12
N GLN A 101 -5.72 -14.34 -0.81
CA GLN A 101 -6.48 -15.58 -0.70
C GLN A 101 -5.55 -16.78 -0.88
N LYS A 102 -5.43 -17.59 0.19
CA LYS A 102 -4.63 -18.83 0.19
C LYS A 102 -3.18 -18.61 -0.26
N HIS A 103 -2.51 -17.58 0.28
CA HIS A 103 -1.14 -17.20 -0.08
C HIS A 103 -0.98 -16.72 -1.53
N HIS A 104 -2.08 -16.34 -2.19
CA HIS A 104 -2.06 -15.71 -3.50
C HIS A 104 -2.57 -14.28 -3.41
N TRP A 105 -1.78 -13.37 -3.96
CA TRP A 105 -2.07 -11.94 -3.96
C TRP A 105 -2.81 -11.52 -5.23
N TYR A 106 -3.94 -10.84 -5.03
CA TYR A 106 -4.69 -10.16 -6.08
C TYR A 106 -4.74 -8.66 -5.77
N LEU A 107 -4.89 -7.86 -6.81
CA LEU A 107 -5.16 -6.43 -6.69
C LEU A 107 -6.49 -6.13 -7.38
N MET A 108 -7.47 -5.68 -6.60
CA MET A 108 -8.68 -5.08 -7.14
C MET A 108 -8.46 -3.57 -7.22
N ILE A 109 -8.79 -3.00 -8.38
CA ILE A 109 -8.73 -1.55 -8.63
C ILE A 109 -10.16 -1.08 -8.87
N ILE A 110 -10.61 -0.14 -8.05
CA ILE A 110 -11.91 0.50 -8.20
C ILE A 110 -11.65 1.88 -8.79
N ASP A 111 -12.11 2.09 -10.02
CA ASP A 111 -12.07 3.38 -10.71
C ASP A 111 -13.42 4.08 -10.49
N LEU A 112 -13.40 5.16 -9.71
CA LEU A 112 -14.58 5.96 -9.38
C LEU A 112 -14.74 7.18 -10.31
N GLU A 113 -13.73 7.50 -11.11
CA GLU A 113 -13.79 8.61 -12.07
C GLU A 113 -14.85 8.35 -13.15
N GLN A 114 -15.11 7.07 -13.45
CA GLN A 114 -16.07 6.65 -14.48
C GLN A 114 -17.55 6.83 -14.10
N HIS A 115 -17.86 7.33 -12.89
CA HIS A 115 -19.24 7.44 -12.38
C HIS A 115 -19.79 8.87 -12.23
N LEU A 116 -19.08 9.90 -12.73
CA LEU A 116 -19.52 11.30 -12.64
C LEU A 116 -20.04 11.92 -13.96
N PHE A 117 -20.48 11.12 -14.92
CA PHE A 117 -21.15 11.58 -16.16
C PHE A 117 -22.53 10.98 -16.35
#